data_AF-A0A2W4P9S5-F1
#
_entry.id   AF-A0A2W4P9S5-F1
#
_cell.length_a   1.000
_cell.length_b   1.000
_cell.length_c   1.000
_cell.angle_alpha   90.00
_cell.angle_beta   90.00
_cell.angle_gamma   90.00
#
_symmetry.space_group_name_H-M   'P 1'
#
loop_
_entity.id
_entity.type
_entity.pdbx_description
1 polymer ?
#
loop_
_entity_poly.entity_id
_entity_poly.type
_entity_poly.pdbx_seq_one_letter_code
_entity_poly.pdbx_strand_id
1 'polypeptide(L)'
;MSDLITRAREWAAGDPDPDTRAAVEALIEAGDTEALAPLFGEPLTFGTAGIRGEVGPGPARMNRATVIRTTAGLAGYLGDTGGKPVVVAYDARP
;
A
#
# COMPACT_ATOMS: atom_id res chain seq x y z
N MET A 1 -13.16 12.10 11.26
CA MET A 1 -12.12 11.87 12.29
C MET A 1 -12.16 10.44 12.82
N SER A 2 -13.30 9.94 13.34
CA SER A 2 -13.38 8.52 13.75
C SER A 2 -13.23 7.55 12.57
N ASP A 3 -13.79 7.87 11.40
CA ASP A 3 -13.66 7.05 10.19
C ASP A 3 -12.19 6.85 9.74
N LEU A 4 -11.39 7.92 9.74
CA LEU A 4 -9.98 7.87 9.39
C LEU A 4 -9.18 6.94 10.33
N ILE A 5 -9.38 7.09 11.64
CA ILE A 5 -8.69 6.25 12.64
C ILE A 5 -9.13 4.79 12.51
N THR A 6 -10.42 4.53 12.28
CA THR A 6 -10.93 3.17 12.05
C THR A 6 -10.26 2.54 10.83
N ARG A 7 -10.28 3.22 9.68
CA ARG A 7 -9.62 2.75 8.46
C ARG A 7 -8.12 2.52 8.65
N ALA A 8 -7.46 3.39 9.42
CA ALA A 8 -6.04 3.25 9.73
C ALA A 8 -5.74 2.04 10.62
N ARG A 9 -6.58 1.77 11.62
CA ARG A 9 -6.48 0.55 12.45
C ARG A 9 -6.70 -0.72 11.64
N GLU A 10 -7.72 -0.73 10.79
CA GLU A 10 -8.01 -1.85 9.90
C GLU A 10 -6.84 -2.13 8.94
N TRP A 11 -6.26 -1.06 8.37
CA TRP A 11 -5.06 -1.19 7.55
C TRP A 11 -3.89 -1.75 8.33
N ALA A 12 -3.56 -1.17 9.49
CA ALA A 12 -2.44 -1.60 10.33
C ALA A 12 -2.55 -3.06 10.75
N ALA A 13 -3.76 -3.54 11.08
CA ALA A 13 -4.00 -4.93 11.42
C ALA A 13 -3.68 -5.91 10.27
N GLY A 14 -3.83 -5.46 9.02
CA GLY A 14 -3.54 -6.24 7.82
C GLY A 14 -2.22 -5.87 7.11
N ASP A 15 -1.40 -5.00 7.69
CA ASP A 15 -0.13 -4.58 7.08
C ASP A 15 0.93 -5.67 7.31
N PRO A 16 1.47 -6.30 6.23
CA PRO A 16 2.47 -7.34 6.34
C PRO A 16 3.86 -6.82 6.72
N ASP A 17 4.08 -5.49 6.71
CA ASP A 17 5.35 -4.89 7.08
C ASP A 17 5.28 -4.31 8.51
N PRO A 18 6.06 -4.85 9.46
CA PRO A 18 5.99 -4.44 10.86
C PRO A 18 6.41 -2.97 11.06
N ASP A 19 7.28 -2.42 10.20
CA ASP A 19 7.78 -1.05 10.35
C ASP A 19 6.71 -0.04 9.93
N THR A 20 6.04 -0.27 8.80
CA THR A 20 4.94 0.61 8.36
C THR A 20 3.71 0.45 9.25
N ARG A 21 3.45 -0.76 9.76
CA ARG A 21 2.41 -0.98 10.77
C ARG A 21 2.67 -0.14 12.02
N ALA A 22 3.87 -0.25 12.60
CA ALA A 22 4.25 0.48 13.80
C ALA A 22 4.18 2.00 13.59
N ALA A 23 4.56 2.49 12.41
CA ALA A 23 4.43 3.90 12.08
C ALA A 23 2.95 4.38 12.07
N VAL A 24 2.03 3.60 11.50
CA VAL A 24 0.59 3.92 11.52
C VAL A 24 0.04 3.87 12.95
N GLU A 25 0.39 2.84 13.71
CA GLU A 25 -0.04 2.69 15.11
C GLU A 25 0.44 3.87 15.97
N ALA A 26 1.68 4.30 15.82
CA ALA A 26 2.22 5.45 16.54
C ALA A 26 1.43 6.75 16.25
N LEU A 27 1.06 6.99 14.99
CA LEU A 27 0.23 8.16 14.61
C LEU A 27 -1.18 8.07 15.20
N ILE A 28 -1.77 6.87 15.26
CA ILE A 28 -3.07 6.65 15.87
C ILE A 28 -3.03 6.93 17.38
N GLU A 29 -2.02 6.41 18.09
CA GLU A 29 -1.86 6.61 19.54
C GLU A 29 -1.56 8.08 19.89
N ALA A 30 -0.82 8.78 19.02
CA ALA A 30 -0.60 10.22 19.16
C ALA A 30 -1.84 11.08 18.85
N GLY A 31 -2.88 10.50 18.25
CA GLY A 31 -4.05 11.24 17.77
C GLY A 31 -3.73 12.20 16.61
N ASP A 32 -2.61 12.00 15.91
CA ASP A 32 -2.11 12.90 14.86
C ASP A 32 -2.83 12.64 13.53
N THR A 33 -4.07 13.11 13.46
CA THR A 33 -4.91 12.94 12.27
C THR A 33 -4.42 13.75 11.07
N GLU A 34 -3.62 14.80 11.29
CA GLU A 34 -3.07 15.64 10.23
C GLU A 34 -1.97 14.88 9.48
N ALA A 35 -1.06 14.21 10.20
CA ALA A 35 -0.06 13.33 9.59
C ALA A 35 -0.67 12.07 8.99
N LEU A 36 -1.76 11.55 9.56
CA LEU A 36 -2.43 10.34 9.10
C LEU A 36 -3.23 10.56 7.80
N ALA A 37 -3.89 11.72 7.66
CA ALA A 37 -4.76 12.02 6.52
C ALA A 37 -4.10 11.79 5.13
N PRO A 38 -2.89 12.29 4.83
CA PRO A 38 -2.27 12.09 3.52
C PRO A 38 -1.89 10.63 3.24
N LEU A 39 -1.65 9.81 4.28
CA LEU A 39 -1.30 8.39 4.13
C LEU A 39 -2.52 7.54 3.74
N PHE A 40 -3.71 8.01 4.10
CA PHE A 40 -5.00 7.32 3.93
C PHE A 40 -5.93 8.01 2.91
N GLY A 41 -5.36 8.85 2.05
CA GLY A 41 -6.00 9.42 0.87
C GLY A 41 -6.30 8.38 -0.21
N GLU A 42 -6.33 8.83 -1.47
CA GLU A 42 -6.57 7.93 -2.60
C GLU A 42 -5.42 6.91 -2.75
N PRO A 43 -5.73 5.61 -2.93
CA PRO A 43 -4.70 4.61 -3.21
C PRO A 43 -3.94 4.93 -4.50
N LEU A 44 -2.68 4.48 -4.59
CA LEU A 44 -1.91 4.61 -5.81
C LEU A 44 -2.57 3.85 -6.97
N THR A 45 -2.61 4.49 -8.15
CA THR A 45 -3.22 3.93 -9.36
C THR A 45 -2.17 3.71 -10.46
N PHE A 46 -2.54 2.90 -11.45
CA PHE A 46 -1.72 2.71 -12.65
C PHE A 46 -1.76 3.96 -13.53
N GLY A 47 -0.59 4.58 -13.74
CA GLY A 47 -0.38 5.57 -14.79
C GLY A 47 0.23 4.95 -16.06
N THR A 48 0.60 5.80 -17.01
CA THR A 48 1.29 5.38 -18.25
C THR A 48 2.65 4.70 -17.98
N ALA A 49 3.27 5.00 -16.84
CA ALA A 49 4.55 4.45 -16.40
C ALA A 49 4.40 3.44 -15.25
N GLY A 50 3.22 2.84 -15.07
CA GLY A 50 2.94 1.93 -13.95
C GLY A 50 2.51 2.67 -12.68
N ILE A 51 2.54 1.95 -11.54
CA ILE A 51 2.24 2.51 -10.22
C ILE A 51 3.49 3.19 -9.65
N ARG A 52 3.35 4.45 -9.22
CA ARG A 52 4.43 5.22 -8.59
C ARG A 52 3.87 6.03 -7.42
N GLY A 53 4.67 6.18 -6.38
CA GLY A 53 4.35 7.00 -5.21
C GLY A 53 5.52 7.04 -4.23
N GLU A 54 5.46 7.94 -3.26
CA GLU A 54 6.46 8.01 -2.19
C GLU A 54 6.43 6.74 -1.34
N VAL A 55 7.61 6.30 -0.91
CA VAL A 55 7.73 5.15 0.00
C VAL A 55 7.25 5.56 1.39
N GLY A 56 6.35 4.77 1.98
CA GLY A 56 5.83 5.07 3.30
C GLY A 56 4.60 4.25 3.70
N PRO A 57 4.10 4.47 4.91
CA PRO A 57 2.93 3.75 5.43
C PRO A 57 1.61 4.16 4.74
N GLY A 58 0.62 3.27 4.80
CA GLY A 58 -0.75 3.53 4.35
C GLY A 58 -1.01 3.28 2.86
N PRO A 59 -2.30 3.26 2.45
CA PRO A 59 -2.71 2.91 1.08
C PRO A 59 -2.28 3.91 0.01
N ALA A 60 -2.06 5.18 0.36
CA ALA A 60 -1.68 6.23 -0.59
C ALA A 60 -0.16 6.26 -0.87
N ARG A 61 0.59 5.27 -0.37
CA ARG A 61 2.05 5.18 -0.46
C ARG A 61 2.51 3.89 -1.10
N MET A 62 3.75 3.91 -1.59
CA MET A 62 4.45 2.72 -2.05
C MET A 62 4.98 1.96 -0.83
N ASN A 63 4.50 0.75 -0.62
CA ASN A 63 4.94 -0.14 0.44
C ASN A 63 4.67 -1.60 0.06
N ARG A 64 5.12 -2.52 0.92
CA ARG A 64 4.95 -3.96 0.71
C ARG A 64 3.48 -4.36 0.55
N ALA A 65 2.57 -3.78 1.35
CA ALA A 65 1.14 -4.08 1.26
C ALA A 65 0.56 -3.69 -0.11
N THR A 66 0.89 -2.49 -0.60
CA THR A 66 0.49 -2.01 -1.93
C THR A 66 1.02 -2.93 -3.03
N VAL A 67 2.31 -3.28 -3.00
CA VAL A 67 2.91 -4.20 -3.99
C VAL A 67 2.22 -5.55 -3.98
N ILE A 68 2.02 -6.16 -2.81
CA ILE A 68 1.34 -7.46 -2.68
C ILE A 68 -0.06 -7.41 -3.27
N ARG A 69 -0.87 -6.40 -2.92
CA ARG A 69 -2.24 -6.25 -3.41
C ARG A 69 -2.28 -6.07 -4.91
N THR A 70 -1.41 -5.23 -5.47
CA THR A 70 -1.29 -5.04 -6.92
C THR A 70 -0.89 -6.33 -7.63
N THR A 71 0.14 -7.03 -7.12
CA THR A 71 0.62 -8.29 -7.71
C THR A 71 -0.43 -9.38 -7.63
N ALA A 72 -1.19 -9.47 -6.53
CA ALA A 72 -2.31 -10.40 -6.40
C ALA A 72 -3.40 -10.13 -7.44
N GLY A 73 -3.77 -8.86 -7.66
CA GLY A 73 -4.72 -8.48 -8.72
C GLY A 73 -4.21 -8.84 -10.12
N LEU A 74 -2.94 -8.58 -10.41
CA LEU A 74 -2.31 -8.96 -11.68
C LEU A 74 -2.28 -10.47 -11.88
N ALA A 75 -1.94 -11.24 -10.83
CA ALA A 75 -1.91 -12.69 -10.89
C ALA A 75 -3.31 -13.28 -11.14
N GLY A 76 -4.34 -12.75 -10.49
CA GLY A 76 -5.74 -13.13 -10.74
C GLY A 76 -6.13 -12.88 -12.20
N TYR A 77 -5.88 -11.68 -12.71
CA TYR A 77 -6.14 -11.34 -14.11
C TYR A 77 -5.41 -12.25 -15.11
N LEU A 78 -4.14 -12.59 -14.84
CA LEU A 78 -3.39 -13.53 -15.68
C LEU A 78 -3.98 -14.95 -15.63
N GLY A 79 -4.43 -15.41 -14.47
CA GLY A 79 -5.13 -16.69 -14.32
C GLY A 79 -6.40 -16.74 -15.16
N ASP A 80 -7.22 -15.69 -15.09
CA ASP A 80 -8.48 -15.59 -15.83
C ASP A 80 -8.27 -15.47 -17.35
N THR A 81 -7.09 -15.06 -17.79
CA THR A 81 -6.72 -14.91 -19.21
C THR A 81 -5.89 -16.08 -19.77
N GLY A 82 -5.92 -17.23 -19.09
CA GLY A 82 -5.34 -18.48 -19.57
C GLY A 82 -3.91 -18.75 -19.12
N GLY A 83 -3.35 -17.91 -18.24
CA GLY A 83 -2.01 -18.07 -17.68
C GLY A 83 -0.89 -17.78 -18.68
N LYS A 84 0.15 -17.07 -18.25
CA LYS A 84 1.33 -16.79 -19.07
C LYS A 84 2.60 -16.80 -18.22
N PRO A 85 3.77 -17.15 -18.79
CA PRO A 85 5.06 -16.95 -18.11
C PRO A 85 5.23 -15.47 -17.72
N VAL A 86 5.73 -15.23 -16.51
CA VAL A 86 5.98 -13.89 -15.96
C VAL A 86 7.48 -13.66 -15.87
N VAL A 87 7.93 -12.52 -16.39
CA VAL A 87 9.31 -12.03 -16.22
C VAL A 87 9.30 -10.91 -15.19
N VAL A 88 10.14 -11.04 -14.17
CA VAL A 88 10.31 -10.01 -13.13
C VAL A 88 11.68 -9.35 -13.34
N ALA A 89 11.68 -8.03 -13.43
CA ALA A 89 12.87 -7.22 -13.53
C ALA A 89 12.74 -6.02 -12.58
N TYR A 90 13.87 -5.53 -12.09
CA TYR A 90 13.97 -4.33 -11.27
C TYR A 90 15.23 -3.57 -11.67
N ASP A 91 15.22 -2.25 -11.50
CA ASP A 91 16.41 -1.42 -11.68
C ASP A 91 17.25 -1.39 -10.39
N ALA A 92 18.49 -0.90 -10.47
CA ALA A 92 19.42 -0.89 -9.34
C ALA A 92 19.10 0.18 -8.25
N ARG A 93 17.83 0.54 -8.08
CA ARG A 93 17.42 1.42 -6.98
C ARG A 93 17.70 0.71 -5.64
N PRO A 94 18.26 1.43 -4.65
CA PRO A 94 18.59 0.88 -3.33
C PRO A 94 17.34 0.50 -2.54
#